data_AF-A0A7C4HJA2-F1
#
_entry.id   AF-A0A7C4HJA2-F1
#
_cell.length_a   1.000
_cell.length_b   1.000
_cell.length_c   1.000
_cell.angle_alpha   90.00
_cell.angle_beta   90.00
_cell.angle_gamma   90.00
#
_symmetry.space_group_name_H-M   'P 1'
#
loop_
_entity.id
_entity.type
_entity.pdbx_description
1 polymer ?
#
loop_
_entity_poly.entity_id
_entity_poly.type
_entity_poly.pdbx_seq_one_letter_code
_entity_poly.pdbx_strand_id
1 'polypeptide(L)'
;MLINPARLLAVVLTLSVTHELIHILVALILGVRIEELIVTWFGVALYLRDEDVAYSVKRLTAISLSPLTLVILGLSIWIYTGQELWLAVWLSLLGGSLGDLYLTTIYLKTNPLERIKISQKWKNKLKNKALYTRKLS
;
A
#
# COMPACT_ATOMS: atom_id res chain seq x y z
N MET A 1 -18.21 3.49 -25.03
CA MET A 1 -18.51 2.05 -24.87
C MET A 1 -18.71 1.81 -23.38
N LEU A 2 -19.90 1.39 -22.93
CA LEU A 2 -20.16 1.22 -21.49
C LEU A 2 -19.22 0.16 -20.90
N ILE A 3 -18.41 0.55 -19.92
CA ILE A 3 -17.51 -0.37 -19.22
C ILE A 3 -18.36 -1.38 -18.45
N ASN A 4 -18.16 -2.67 -18.71
CA ASN A 4 -18.83 -3.73 -17.96
C ASN A 4 -18.43 -3.62 -16.47
N PRO A 5 -19.36 -3.47 -15.53
CA PRO A 5 -19.05 -3.26 -14.11
C PRO A 5 -18.27 -4.43 -13.49
N ALA A 6 -18.49 -5.67 -13.96
CA ALA A 6 -17.71 -6.82 -13.51
C ALA A 6 -16.24 -6.73 -13.95
N ARG A 7 -15.97 -6.20 -15.16
CA ARG A 7 -14.60 -5.94 -15.63
C ARG A 7 -13.94 -4.82 -14.82
N LEU A 8 -14.68 -3.74 -14.54
CA LEU A 8 -14.17 -2.65 -13.71
C LEU A 8 -13.83 -3.13 -12.30
N LEU A 9 -14.72 -3.92 -11.67
CA LEU A 9 -14.47 -4.52 -10.37
C LEU A 9 -13.23 -5.42 -10.38
N ALA A 10 -13.09 -6.30 -11.38
CA ALA A 10 -11.92 -7.17 -11.51
C ALA A 10 -10.62 -6.36 -11.65
N VAL A 11 -10.65 -5.27 -12.41
CA VAL A 11 -9.52 -4.34 -12.56
C VAL A 11 -9.18 -3.68 -11.23
N VAL A 12 -10.16 -3.10 -10.54
CA VAL A 12 -9.95 -2.45 -9.22
C VAL A 12 -9.36 -3.43 -8.22
N LEU A 13 -9.90 -4.66 -8.10
CA LEU A 13 -9.38 -5.69 -7.20
C LEU A 13 -7.94 -6.08 -7.56
N THR A 14 -7.64 -6.28 -8.85
CA THR A 14 -6.29 -6.61 -9.32
C THR A 14 -5.31 -5.49 -8.98
N LEU A 15 -5.72 -4.23 -9.15
CA LEU A 15 -4.91 -3.06 -8.82
C LEU A 15 -4.66 -2.92 -7.33
N SER A 16 -5.67 -3.15 -6.48
CA SER A 16 -5.50 -3.14 -5.03
C SER A 16 -4.50 -4.21 -4.58
N VAL A 17 -4.57 -5.42 -5.14
CA VAL A 17 -3.58 -6.47 -4.86
C VAL A 17 -2.19 -6.05 -5.37
N THR A 18 -2.12 -5.49 -6.58
CA THR A 18 -0.84 -5.06 -7.18
C THR A 18 -0.20 -3.92 -6.39
N HIS A 19 -0.99 -2.98 -5.87
CA HIS A 19 -0.54 -1.89 -4.99
C HIS A 19 0.19 -2.44 -3.76
N GLU A 20 -0.43 -3.40 -3.06
CA GLU A 20 0.19 -4.05 -1.90
C GLU A 20 1.44 -4.86 -2.29
N LEU A 21 1.41 -5.56 -3.43
CA LEU A 21 2.57 -6.31 -3.92
C LEU A 21 3.80 -5.42 -4.15
N ILE A 22 3.61 -4.17 -4.56
CA ILE A 22 4.72 -3.24 -4.76
C ILE A 22 5.36 -2.82 -3.43
N HIS A 23 4.56 -2.55 -2.40
CA HIS A 23 5.10 -2.29 -1.07
C HIS A 23 5.98 -3.45 -0.60
N ILE A 24 5.52 -4.69 -0.78
CA ILE A 24 6.25 -5.91 -0.44
C ILE A 24 7.55 -6.00 -1.23
N LEU A 25 7.48 -5.84 -2.55
CA LEU A 25 8.63 -5.96 -3.43
C LEU A 25 9.73 -4.97 -3.02
N VAL A 26 9.36 -3.70 -2.78
CA VAL A 26 10.31 -2.68 -2.34
C VAL A 26 10.83 -2.95 -0.94
N ALA A 27 10.00 -3.43 -0.02
CA ALA A 27 10.44 -3.86 1.32
C ALA A 27 11.49 -4.98 1.24
N LEU A 28 11.27 -5.99 0.39
CA LEU A 28 12.22 -7.09 0.16
C LEU A 28 13.54 -6.59 -0.42
N ILE A 29 13.51 -5.73 -1.44
CA ILE A 29 14.71 -5.13 -2.05
C ILE A 29 15.53 -4.36 -1.01
N LEU A 30 14.86 -3.66 -0.08
CA LEU A 30 15.51 -2.86 0.97
C LEU A 30 15.92 -3.68 2.20
N GLY A 31 15.70 -5.00 2.17
CA GLY A 31 16.03 -5.92 3.26
C GLY A 31 15.17 -5.71 4.51
N VAL A 32 13.96 -5.21 4.36
CA VAL A 32 13.00 -5.04 5.47
C VAL A 32 12.25 -6.35 5.68
N ARG A 33 12.24 -6.83 6.92
CA ARG A 33 11.56 -8.09 7.25
C ARG A 33 10.06 -7.89 7.38
N ILE A 34 9.32 -8.91 6.98
CA ILE A 34 7.88 -9.00 7.16
C ILE A 34 7.63 -9.77 8.45
N GLU A 35 7.00 -9.13 9.42
CA GLU A 35 6.73 -9.74 10.73
C GLU A 35 5.47 -10.61 10.69
N GLU A 36 4.40 -10.10 10.06
CA GLU A 36 3.09 -10.73 10.10
C GLU A 36 2.26 -10.47 8.84
N LEU A 37 1.41 -11.44 8.51
CA LEU A 37 0.34 -11.36 7.52
C LEU A 37 -1.00 -11.23 8.24
N ILE A 38 -1.79 -10.24 7.86
CA ILE A 38 -3.12 -9.98 8.40
C ILE A 38 -4.11 -9.92 7.23
N VAL A 39 -5.10 -10.81 7.22
CA VAL A 39 -6.19 -10.80 6.22
C VAL A 39 -7.44 -10.26 6.88
N THR A 40 -8.06 -9.25 6.27
CA THR A 40 -9.29 -8.60 6.72
C THR A 40 -10.35 -8.66 5.63
N TRP A 41 -11.60 -8.30 5.96
CA TRP A 41 -12.65 -8.12 4.96
C TRP A 41 -12.33 -7.07 3.88
N PHE A 42 -11.41 -6.15 4.18
CA PHE A 42 -11.01 -5.06 3.28
C PHE A 42 -9.76 -5.38 2.45
N GLY A 43 -9.13 -6.54 2.67
CA GLY A 43 -7.94 -6.94 1.93
C GLY A 43 -6.86 -7.58 2.80
N VAL A 44 -5.69 -7.74 2.19
CA VAL A 44 -4.50 -8.32 2.81
C VAL A 44 -3.56 -7.19 3.22
N ALA A 45 -3.11 -7.21 4.47
CA ALA A 45 -2.09 -6.30 4.99
C ALA A 45 -0.88 -7.11 5.46
N LEU A 46 0.32 -6.65 5.10
CA LEU A 46 1.56 -7.21 5.59
C LEU A 46 2.23 -6.22 6.52
N TYR A 47 2.43 -6.66 7.75
CA TYR A 47 3.07 -5.85 8.77
C TYR A 47 4.58 -6.02 8.67
N LEU A 48 5.25 -4.95 8.29
CA LEU A 48 6.70 -4.88 8.25
C LEU A 48 7.26 -4.72 9.67
N ARG A 49 8.46 -5.24 9.90
CA ARG A 49 9.13 -5.10 11.18
C ARG A 49 9.43 -3.63 11.46
N ASP A 50 8.81 -3.10 12.50
CA ASP A 50 8.83 -1.67 12.82
C ASP A 50 10.26 -1.12 12.97
N GLU A 51 11.19 -1.89 13.55
CA GLU A 51 12.57 -1.43 13.72
C GLU A 51 13.31 -1.23 12.40
N ASP A 52 13.00 -2.05 11.38
CA ASP A 52 13.67 -2.00 10.09
C ASP A 52 13.23 -0.75 9.27
N VAL A 53 12.04 -0.20 9.58
CA VAL A 53 11.39 0.91 8.85
C VAL A 53 11.40 2.23 9.65
N ALA A 54 11.05 2.21 10.94
CA ALA A 54 10.82 3.41 11.73
C ALA A 54 12.09 4.27 11.91
N TYR A 55 13.26 3.63 11.99
CA TYR A 55 14.55 4.28 12.16
C TYR A 55 15.17 4.76 10.84
N SER A 56 14.66 4.32 9.69
CA SER A 56 15.19 4.69 8.38
C SER A 56 14.16 5.48 7.58
N VAL A 57 14.31 6.80 7.57
CA VAL A 57 13.52 7.71 6.73
C VAL A 57 13.53 7.26 5.26
N LYS A 58 14.70 6.86 4.74
CA LYS A 58 14.83 6.39 3.36
C LYS A 58 13.98 5.15 3.10
N ARG A 59 14.00 4.16 3.99
CA ARG A 59 13.20 2.93 3.83
C ARG A 59 11.70 3.21 3.97
N LEU A 60 11.31 3.99 4.98
CA LEU A 60 9.94 4.42 5.18
C LEU A 60 9.40 5.11 3.92
N THR A 61 10.07 6.15 3.44
CA THR A 61 9.64 6.89 2.25
C THR A 61 9.62 6.02 1.00
N ALA A 62 10.66 5.21 0.76
CA ALA A 62 10.72 4.36 -0.42
C ALA A 62 9.61 3.31 -0.45
N ILE A 63 9.36 2.63 0.67
CA ILE A 63 8.30 1.62 0.76
C ILE A 63 6.94 2.28 0.64
N SER A 64 6.65 3.30 1.46
CA SER A 64 5.33 3.93 1.49
C SER A 64 4.97 4.64 0.19
N LEU A 65 5.94 5.24 -0.51
CA LEU A 65 5.66 5.96 -1.75
C LEU A 65 5.82 5.11 -3.02
N SER A 66 6.29 3.86 -2.90
CA SER A 66 6.53 2.98 -4.05
C SER A 66 5.31 2.79 -4.97
N PRO A 67 4.05 2.71 -4.50
CA PRO A 67 2.90 2.56 -5.39
C PRO A 67 2.57 3.79 -6.23
N LEU A 68 3.13 4.97 -5.93
CA LEU A 68 3.01 6.14 -6.80
C LEU A 68 3.55 5.88 -8.21
N THR A 69 4.46 4.91 -8.35
CA THR A 69 4.93 4.45 -9.67
C THR A 69 3.78 3.90 -10.52
N LEU A 70 2.82 3.18 -9.93
CA LEU A 70 1.62 2.71 -10.63
C LEU A 70 0.69 3.86 -11.00
N VAL A 71 0.56 4.87 -10.13
CA VAL A 71 -0.23 6.07 -10.44
C VAL A 71 0.36 6.77 -11.66
N ILE A 72 1.68 6.99 -11.68
CA ILE A 72 2.36 7.64 -12.81
C ILE A 72 2.24 6.79 -14.09
N LEU A 73 2.40 5.48 -13.98
CA LEU A 73 2.26 4.57 -15.12
C LEU A 73 0.83 4.59 -15.68
N GLY A 74 -0.19 4.48 -14.83
CA GLY A 74 -1.59 4.52 -15.23
C GLY A 74 -1.96 5.84 -15.92
N LEU A 75 -1.46 6.96 -15.39
CA LEU A 75 -1.65 8.27 -16.01
C LEU A 75 -1.00 8.34 -17.39
N SER A 76 0.24 7.86 -17.50
CA SER A 76 1.02 7.91 -18.75
C SER A 76 0.35 7.08 -19.85
N ILE A 77 -0.16 5.89 -19.50
CA ILE A 77 -0.87 5.03 -20.45
C ILE A 77 -2.20 5.68 -20.87
N TRP A 78 -2.94 6.29 -19.95
CA TRP A 78 -4.17 7.00 -20.30
C TRP A 78 -3.89 8.18 -21.25
N ILE A 79 -2.89 9.01 -20.96
CA ILE A 79 -2.52 10.15 -21.82
C ILE A 79 -2.15 9.67 -23.23
N TYR A 80 -1.43 8.55 -23.34
CA TYR A 80 -0.99 8.02 -24.64
C TYR A 80 -2.11 7.31 -25.43
N THR A 81 -2.99 6.58 -24.76
CA THR A 81 -4.00 5.71 -25.42
C THR A 81 -5.39 6.33 -25.50
N GLY A 82 -5.70 7.33 -24.68
CA GLY A 82 -7.01 7.97 -24.58
C GLY A 82 -8.13 7.06 -24.04
N GLN A 83 -7.82 5.85 -23.58
CA GLN A 83 -8.84 4.87 -23.16
C GLN A 83 -9.38 5.17 -21.76
N GLU A 84 -10.69 5.38 -21.65
CA GLU A 84 -11.40 5.68 -20.38
C GLU A 84 -11.15 4.66 -19.25
N LEU A 85 -10.88 3.40 -19.60
CA LEU A 85 -10.51 2.37 -18.64
C LEU A 85 -9.26 2.77 -17.83
N TRP A 86 -8.24 3.32 -18.49
CA TRP A 86 -6.99 3.73 -17.83
C TRP A 86 -7.17 4.97 -16.97
N LEU A 87 -8.15 5.83 -17.27
CA LEU A 87 -8.53 6.93 -16.39
C LEU A 87 -9.17 6.40 -15.09
N ALA A 88 -10.07 5.42 -15.19
CA ALA A 88 -10.67 4.79 -14.02
C ALA A 88 -9.62 4.05 -13.16
N VAL A 89 -8.68 3.35 -13.80
CA VAL A 89 -7.50 2.74 -13.17
C VAL A 89 -6.68 3.79 -12.42
N TRP A 90 -6.35 4.91 -13.07
CA TRP A 90 -5.58 5.99 -12.48
C TRP A 90 -6.27 6.59 -11.25
N LEU A 91 -7.56 6.91 -11.35
CA LEU A 91 -8.35 7.45 -10.23
C LEU A 91 -8.40 6.48 -9.05
N SER A 92 -8.53 5.17 -9.32
CA SER A 92 -8.52 4.13 -8.27
C SER A 92 -7.18 4.05 -7.54
N LEU A 93 -6.07 4.11 -8.28
CA LEU A 93 -4.71 4.06 -7.70
C LEU A 93 -4.35 5.33 -6.93
N LEU A 94 -4.86 6.48 -7.38
CA LEU A 94 -4.67 7.76 -6.72
C LEU A 94 -5.24 7.74 -5.30
N GLY A 95 -6.44 7.16 -5.11
CA GLY A 95 -7.06 7.06 -3.79
C GLY A 95 -6.21 6.33 -2.75
N GLY A 96 -5.67 5.17 -3.12
CA GLY A 96 -4.77 4.41 -2.24
C GLY A 96 -3.47 5.16 -1.95
N SER A 97 -2.84 5.71 -2.99
CA SER A 97 -1.55 6.40 -2.88
C SER A 97 -1.61 7.73 -2.13
N LEU A 98 -2.77 8.40 -2.12
CA LEU A 98 -3.01 9.59 -1.29
C LEU A 98 -3.02 9.24 0.21
N GLY A 99 -3.58 8.08 0.57
CA GLY A 99 -3.51 7.55 1.93
C GLY A 99 -2.05 7.31 2.35
N ASP A 100 -1.26 6.72 1.47
CA ASP A 100 0.17 6.47 1.72
C ASP A 100 0.96 7.77 1.87
N LEU A 101 0.72 8.76 1.01
CA LEU A 101 1.31 10.10 1.15
C LEU A 101 0.96 10.74 2.49
N TYR A 102 -0.31 10.72 2.87
CA TYR A 102 -0.78 11.26 4.14
C TYR A 102 -0.09 10.59 5.32
N LEU A 103 -0.08 9.25 5.39
CA LEU A 103 0.58 8.52 6.46
C LEU A 103 2.09 8.74 6.47
N THR A 104 2.73 8.77 5.30
CA THR A 104 4.16 9.07 5.18
C THR A 104 4.48 10.44 5.76
N THR A 105 3.70 11.48 5.44
CA THR A 105 3.95 12.82 5.98
C THR A 105 3.77 12.89 7.50
N ILE A 106 2.81 12.16 8.07
CA ILE A 106 2.66 12.04 9.52
C ILE A 106 3.91 11.37 10.10
N TYR A 107 4.27 10.19 9.61
CA TYR A 107 5.40 9.43 10.16
C TYR A 107 6.70 10.21 10.05
N LEU A 108 6.97 10.91 8.94
CA LEU A 108 8.18 11.72 8.78
C LEU A 108 8.32 12.84 9.83
N LYS A 109 7.21 13.40 10.31
CA LYS A 109 7.20 14.44 11.36
C LYS A 109 7.31 13.87 12.78
N THR A 110 7.09 12.58 12.94
CA THR A 110 7.09 11.87 14.22
C THR A 110 8.47 11.28 14.53
N ASN A 111 8.88 11.24 15.79
CA ASN A 111 10.14 10.57 16.17
C ASN A 111 10.02 9.03 16.02
N PRO A 112 11.13 8.29 15.83
CA PRO A 112 11.07 6.84 15.57
C PRO A 112 10.32 6.03 16.63
N LEU A 113 10.49 6.36 17.92
CA LEU A 113 9.83 5.64 19.01
C LEU A 113 8.30 5.80 18.98
N GLU A 114 7.82 7.00 18.67
CA GLU A 114 6.40 7.27 18.49
C GLU A 114 5.85 6.62 17.22
N ARG A 115 6.63 6.55 16.13
CA ARG A 115 6.23 5.81 14.91
C ARG A 115 5.92 4.35 15.25
N ILE A 116 6.80 3.69 16.02
CA ILE A 116 6.60 2.30 16.45
C ILE A 116 5.31 2.18 17.27
N LYS A 117 5.07 3.09 18.23
CA LYS A 117 3.83 3.07 19.04
C LYS A 117 2.57 3.23 18.18
N ILE A 118 2.59 4.14 17.21
CA ILE A 118 1.47 4.36 16.28
C ILE A 118 1.25 3.11 15.43
N SER A 119 2.33 2.55 14.86
CA SER A 119 2.31 1.35 14.03
C SER A 119 1.71 0.16 14.80
N GLN A 120 2.18 -0.10 16.03
CA GLN A 120 1.65 -1.16 16.89
C GLN A 120 0.18 -0.95 17.26
N LYS A 121 -0.26 0.29 17.49
CA LYS A 121 -1.66 0.60 17.76
C LYS A 121 -2.53 0.26 16.54
N TRP A 122 -2.07 0.55 15.33
CA TRP A 122 -2.75 0.17 14.10
C TRP A 122 -2.75 -1.34 13.87
N LYS A 123 -1.60 -2.01 14.08
CA LYS A 123 -1.47 -3.47 14.05
C LYS A 123 -2.53 -4.15 14.90
N ASN A 124 -2.65 -3.74 16.17
CA ASN A 124 -3.60 -4.33 17.12
C ASN A 124 -5.04 -4.07 16.71
N LYS A 125 -5.37 -2.88 16.19
CA LYS A 125 -6.69 -2.59 15.63
C LYS A 125 -7.02 -3.48 14.44
N LEU A 126 -6.06 -3.72 13.54
CA LEU A 126 -6.24 -4.58 12.38
C LEU A 126 -6.41 -6.05 12.79
N LYS A 127 -5.60 -6.54 13.74
CA LYS A 127 -5.74 -7.89 14.32
C LYS A 127 -7.13 -8.14 14.89
N ASN A 128 -7.69 -7.17 15.61
CA ASN A 128 -9.04 -7.30 16.18
C ASN A 128 -10.15 -7.40 15.13
N LYS A 129 -9.87 -6.99 13.89
CA LYS A 129 -10.80 -7.08 12.75
C LYS A 129 -10.35 -8.12 11.72
N ALA A 130 -9.32 -8.91 12.02
CA ALA A 130 -8.75 -9.84 11.09
C ALA A 130 -9.60 -11.12 11.00
N LEU A 131 -9.75 -11.60 9.77
CA LEU A 131 -10.27 -12.93 9.48
C LEU A 131 -9.19 -14.00 9.73
N TYR A 132 -7.95 -13.64 9.47
CA TYR A 132 -6.80 -14.53 9.61
C TYR A 132 -5.55 -13.73 9.93
N THR A 133 -4.72 -14.27 10.82
CA THR A 133 -3.39 -13.70 11.12
C THR A 133 -2.36 -14.82 11.12
N ARG A 134 -1.18 -14.53 10.58
CA ARG A 134 -0.04 -15.45 10.61
C ARG A 134 1.24 -14.69 10.87
N LYS A 135 2.01 -15.13 11.86
CA LYS A 135 3.37 -14.67 12.08
C LYS A 135 4.32 -15.34 11.09
N LEU A 136 5.19 -14.55 10.46
CA LEU A 136 6.04 -15.02 9.36
C LEU A 136 7.51 -15.15 9.76
N SER A 137 8.00 -14.33 10.69
CA SER A 137 9.26 -14.53 11.44
C SER A 137 9.45 -13.42 12.47
#